data_AF-C1CDU7-F1
#
_entry.id   AF-C1CDU7-F1
#
_cell.length_a   1.000
_cell.length_b   1.000
_cell.length_c   1.000
_cell.angle_alpha   90.00
_cell.angle_beta   90.00
_cell.angle_gamma   90.00
#
_symmetry.space_group_name_H-M   'P 1'
#
loop_
_entity.id
_entity.type
_entity.pdbx_description
1 polymer ?
#
loop_
_entity_poly.entity_id
_entity_poly.type
_entity_poly.pdbx_seq_one_letter_code
_entity_poly.pdbx_strand_id
1 'polypeptide(L)' 'MASSKNYLEFVLEQLSGLDDVTYRSMMGEYILYFRGKIIGGIYDDRFLVKPVQAVLDKIDQSSFEFPYKGAKEMI' A
#
# COMPACT_ATOMS: atom_id res chain seq x y z
N MET A 1 -0.35 -12.90 6.75
CA MET A 1 0.90 -13.67 6.52
C MET A 1 2.00 -12.65 6.28
N ALA A 2 3.27 -12.93 6.55
CA ALA A 2 4.30 -11.96 6.16
C ALA A 2 4.30 -11.83 4.63
N SER A 3 4.26 -10.60 4.12
CA SER A 3 4.37 -10.34 2.68
C SER A 3 5.75 -10.70 2.16
N SER A 4 5.79 -11.16 0.92
CA SER A 4 7.01 -11.56 0.25
C SER A 4 7.81 -10.35 -0.24
N LYS A 5 9.14 -10.48 -0.23
CA LYS A 5 10.04 -9.48 -0.84
C LYS A 5 9.82 -9.36 -2.35
N ASN A 6 9.48 -10.47 -3.02
CA ASN A 6 9.20 -10.48 -4.46
C ASN A 6 7.96 -9.64 -4.79
N TYR A 7 6.90 -9.72 -3.98
CA TYR A 7 5.71 -8.89 -4.20
C TYR A 7 5.99 -7.40 -3.93
N LEU A 8 6.81 -7.08 -2.91
CA LEU A 8 7.31 -5.72 -2.73
C LEU A 8 8.07 -5.22 -3.97
N GLU A 9 9.01 -5.99 -4.49
CA GLU A 9 9.81 -5.62 -5.66
C GLU A 9 8.93 -5.42 -6.89
N PHE A 10 7.94 -6.31 -7.11
CA PHE A 10 6.93 -6.15 -8.15
C PHE A 10 6.15 -4.82 -8.01
N VAL A 11 5.66 -4.48 -6.82
CA VAL A 11 4.94 -3.21 -6.59
C VAL A 11 5.86 -2.00 -6.84
N LEU A 12 7.11 -2.04 -6.37
CA LEU A 12 8.07 -0.95 -6.58
C LEU A 12 8.41 -0.77 -8.07
N GLU A 13 8.50 -1.86 -8.83
CA GLU A 13 8.69 -1.82 -10.28
C GLU A 13 7.50 -1.13 -10.98
N GLN A 14 6.26 -1.44 -10.59
CA GLN A 14 5.06 -0.78 -11.15
C GLN A 14 5.02 0.72 -10.82
N LEU A 15 5.61 1.14 -9.71
CA LEU A 15 5.69 2.54 -9.28
C LEU A 15 6.96 3.26 -9.77
N SER A 16 7.80 2.61 -10.58
CA SER A 16 9.11 3.14 -11.01
C SER A 16 9.06 4.47 -11.79
N GLY A 17 7.91 4.82 -12.37
CA GLY A 17 7.67 6.13 -13.00
C GLY A 17 7.45 7.29 -12.03
N LEU A 18 7.39 7.02 -10.71
CA LEU A 18 7.21 8.01 -9.67
C LEU A 18 8.53 8.27 -8.95
N ASP A 19 8.89 9.54 -8.77
CA ASP A 19 10.04 9.93 -7.95
C ASP A 19 9.75 9.77 -6.46
N ASP A 20 10.77 9.38 -5.69
CA ASP A 20 10.75 9.36 -4.21
C ASP A 20 9.67 8.43 -3.61
N VAL A 21 9.55 7.24 -4.19
CA VAL A 21 8.85 6.10 -3.58
C VAL A 21 9.83 5.37 -2.66
N THR A 22 9.48 5.29 -1.38
CA THR A 22 10.28 4.59 -0.36
C THR A 22 9.40 3.65 0.45
N TYR A 23 10.00 2.71 1.18
CA TYR A 23 9.26 1.78 2.00
C TYR A 23 9.94 1.54 3.35
N ARG A 24 9.16 1.05 4.32
CA ARG A 24 9.66 0.56 5.60
C ARG A 24 9.07 -0.81 5.88
N SER A 25 9.93 -1.79 6.18
CA SER A 25 9.47 -3.07 6.70
C SER A 25 9.00 -2.95 8.15
N MET A 26 7.86 -3.54 8.46
CA MET A 26 7.29 -3.55 9.81
C MET A 26 6.51 -4.85 10.03
N MET A 27 6.99 -5.68 10.96
CA MET A 27 6.31 -6.93 11.39
C MET A 27 5.97 -7.90 10.25
N GLY A 28 6.85 -8.02 9.25
CA GLY A 28 6.64 -8.89 8.09
C GLY A 28 5.83 -8.25 6.95
N GLU A 29 5.41 -6.99 7.11
CA GLU A 29 4.69 -6.21 6.11
C GLU A 29 5.51 -4.99 5.68
N TYR A 30 5.00 -4.22 4.70
CA TYR A 30 5.69 -3.03 4.18
C TYR A 30 4.78 -1.80 4.19
N ILE A 31 5.25 -0.70 4.77
CA ILE A 31 4.59 0.60 4.65
C ILE A 31 5.22 1.35 3.48
N LEU A 32 4.38 1.87 2.58
CA LEU A 32 4.82 2.61 1.39
C LEU A 32 4.65 4.11 1.57
N TYR A 33 5.69 4.83 1.16
CA TYR A 33 5.79 6.28 1.23
C TYR A 33 5.99 6.83 -0.18
N PHE A 34 5.35 7.97 -0.45
CA PHE A 34 5.62 8.79 -1.62
C PHE A 34 5.92 10.21 -1.14
N ARG A 35 7.08 10.76 -1.51
CA ARG A 35 7.52 12.10 -1.07
C ARG A 35 7.45 12.27 0.45
N GLY A 36 7.93 11.27 1.18
CA GLY A 36 7.92 11.21 2.65
C GLY A 36 6.54 11.02 3.31
N LYS A 37 5.45 10.88 2.54
CA LYS A 37 4.09 10.68 3.08
C LYS A 37 3.62 9.24 2.91
N ILE A 38 3.00 8.67 3.94
CA ILE A 38 2.40 7.32 3.86
C ILE A 38 1.24 7.35 2.87
N ILE A 39 1.35 6.53 1.82
CA ILE A 39 0.29 6.35 0.80
C ILE A 39 -0.48 5.05 1.01
N GLY A 40 0.12 4.07 1.65
CA GLY A 40 -0.44 2.74 1.81
C GLY A 40 0.57 1.74 2.32
N GLY A 41 0.37 0.48 2.00
CA GLY A 41 1.28 -0.59 2.36
C GLY A 41 0.95 -1.89 1.65
N ILE A 42 1.80 -2.89 1.90
CA ILE A 42 1.63 -4.25 1.43
C ILE A 42 1.31 -5.11 2.65
N TYR A 43 0.19 -5.83 2.58
CA TYR A 43 -0.33 -6.66 3.66
C TYR A 43 -0.83 -7.98 3.10
N ASP A 44 -0.30 -9.10 3.58
CA ASP A 44 -0.68 -10.43 3.07
C ASP A 44 -0.54 -10.54 1.53
N ASP A 45 0.56 -10.01 0.96
CA ASP A 45 0.79 -9.87 -0.49
C ASP A 45 -0.31 -9.10 -1.25
N ARG A 46 -0.97 -8.14 -0.58
CA ARG A 46 -1.94 -7.22 -1.19
C ARG A 46 -1.44 -5.79 -1.06
N PHE A 47 -1.41 -5.05 -2.17
CA PHE A 47 -1.14 -3.61 -2.13
C PHE A 47 -2.42 -2.84 -1.79
N LEU A 48 -2.45 -2.20 -0.63
CA LEU A 48 -3.58 -1.42 -0.14
C LEU A 48 -3.20 0.05 0.00
N VAL A 49 -4.10 0.96 -0.40
CA VAL A 49 -3.91 2.41 -0.35
C VAL A 49 -4.86 3.08 0.64
N LYS A 50 -4.43 4.22 1.19
CA LYS A 50 -5.26 4.97 2.15
C LYS A 50 -6.52 5.50 1.44
N PRO A 51 -7.71 5.39 2.06
CA PRO A 51 -8.97 5.88 1.51
C PRO A 51 -9.10 7.39 1.74
N VAL A 52 -8.25 8.18 1.08
CA VAL A 52 -8.35 9.64 1.08
C VAL A 52 -9.26 10.10 -0.07
N GLN A 53 -9.89 11.27 0.06
CA GLN A 53 -10.83 11.78 -0.94
C GLN A 53 -10.27 11.75 -2.37
N ALA A 54 -9.00 12.13 -2.55
CA ALA A 54 -8.33 12.12 -3.85
C ALA A 54 -8.22 10.72 -4.50
N VAL A 55 -8.23 9.64 -3.70
CA VAL A 55 -8.28 8.25 -4.20
C VAL A 55 -9.71 7.86 -4.52
N LEU A 56 -10.65 8.17 -3.62
CA LEU A 56 -12.08 7.89 -3.78
C LEU A 56 -12.66 8.56 -5.03
N ASP A 57 -12.22 9.78 -5.35
CA ASP A 57 -12.66 10.51 -6.54
C ASP A 57 -12.15 9.87 -7.86
N LYS A 58 -11.21 8.93 -7.79
CA LYS A 58 -10.59 8.27 -8.95
C LYS A 58 -11.00 6.82 -9.14
N ILE A 59 -11.64 6.20 -8.15
CA ILE A 59 -11.99 4.78 -8.16
C ILE A 59 -13.51 4.65 -8.01
N ASP A 60 -14.19 4.29 -9.10
CA ASP A 60 -15.66 4.19 -9.15
C ASP A 60 -16.22 3.07 -8.25
N GLN A 61 -15.52 1.95 -8.12
CA GLN A 61 -15.93 0.81 -7.29
C GLN A 61 -14.79 0.41 -6.34
N SER A 62 -14.63 1.18 -5.26
CA SER A 62 -13.63 0.89 -4.23
C SER A 62 -14.05 -0.32 -3.39
N SER A 63 -13.20 -1.34 -3.36
CA SER A 63 -13.32 -2.45 -2.41
C SER A 63 -12.58 -2.08 -1.15
N PHE A 64 -13.27 -2.08 -0.01
CA PHE A 64 -12.63 -1.82 1.27
C PHE A 64 -12.17 -3.12 1.91
N GLU A 65 -10.91 -3.14 2.34
CA GLU A 65 -10.23 -4.29 2.89
C GLU A 65 -9.53 -3.91 4.19
N PHE A 66 -9.49 -4.83 5.14
CA PHE A 66 -8.68 -4.66 6.35
C PHE A 66 -7.26 -5.14 6.07
N PRO A 67 -6.23 -4.28 6.29
CA PRO A 67 -4.83 -4.69 6.22
C PRO A 67 -4.52 -5.86 7.15
N TYR A 68 -5.05 -5.78 8.37
CA TYR A 68 -5.00 -6.82 9.39
C TYR A 68 -6.15 -6.59 10.39
N LYS A 69 -6.42 -7.59 11.23
CA LYS A 69 -7.49 -7.54 12.22
C LYS A 69 -7.34 -6.34 13.16
N GLY A 70 -8.35 -5.47 13.18
CA GLY A 70 -8.39 -4.29 14.05
C GLY A 70 -7.75 -3.03 13.45
N ALA A 71 -7.22 -3.10 12.23
CA ALA A 71 -6.81 -1.91 11.47
C ALA A 71 -8.05 -1.13 10.97
N LYS A 72 -7.81 0.09 10.45
CA LYS A 72 -8.81 0.80 9.63
C LYS A 72 -8.82 0.23 8.22
N GLU A 73 -9.97 0.29 7.57
CA GLU A 73 -10.12 -0.13 6.18
C GLU A 73 -9.26 0.71 5.23
N MET A 74 -8.82 0.04 4.16
CA MET A 74 -8.06 0.60 3.05
C MET A 74 -8.66 0.12 1.74
N ILE A 75 -8.24 0.71 0.62
CA ILE A 75 -8.71 0.34 -0.73
C ILE A 75 -7.64 -0.49 -1.43
#